data_AF-A0A257KMM6-F1
#
_entry.id   AF-A0A257KMM6-F1
#
_cell.length_a   1.000
_cell.length_b   1.000
_cell.length_c   1.000
_cell.angle_alpha   90.00
_cell.angle_beta   90.00
_cell.angle_gamma   90.00
#
_symmetry.space_group_name_H-M   'P 1'
#
loop_
_entity.id
_entity.type
_entity.pdbx_description
1 polymer ?
#
loop_
_entity_poly.entity_id
_entity_poly.type
_entity_poly.pdbx_seq_one_letter_code
_entity_poly.pdbx_strand_id
1 'polypeptide(L)' 'MAYSIYGTPYKPTERVFYGTVETLDHVVVELKRLRKAGVADVYAIGVAPELAKLTVPVAKDG' A
#
# COMPACT_ATOMS: atom_id res chain seq x y z
N MET A 1 2.29 -2.02 13.17
CA MET A 1 2.94 -1.84 11.85
C MET A 1 1.81 -1.69 10.84
N ALA A 2 1.89 -0.75 9.92
CA ALA A 2 0.85 -0.58 8.90
C ALA A 2 1.44 -0.86 7.53
N TYR A 3 0.69 -1.51 6.64
CA TYR A 3 1.14 -1.90 5.31
C TYR A 3 0.19 -1.34 4.26
N SER A 4 0.69 -0.45 3.41
CA SER A 4 -0.06 0.08 2.27
C SER A 4 0.13 -0.83 1.06
N ILE A 5 -0.98 -1.30 0.48
CA ILE A 5 -0.98 -2.24 -0.64
C ILE A 5 -1.21 -1.49 -1.95
N TYR A 6 -0.38 -1.82 -2.94
CA TYR A 6 -0.43 -1.23 -4.28
C TYR A 6 -0.44 -2.32 -5.35
N GLY A 7 -0.93 -1.98 -6.54
CA GLY A 7 -0.85 -2.82 -7.72
C GLY A 7 -1.25 -2.07 -8.99
N THR A 8 -0.98 -2.66 -10.14
CA THR A 8 -1.32 -2.10 -11.46
C THR A 8 -2.44 -2.93 -12.07
N PRO A 9 -3.66 -2.39 -12.23
CA PRO A 9 -4.71 -3.10 -12.95
C PRO A 9 -4.32 -3.25 -14.42
N TYR A 10 -4.88 -4.26 -15.08
CA TYR A 10 -4.55 -4.54 -16.49
C TYR A 10 -4.86 -3.35 -17.42
N LYS A 11 -5.87 -2.55 -17.06
CA LYS A 11 -6.26 -1.26 -17.65
C LYS A 11 -7.00 -0.44 -16.58
N PRO A 12 -6.65 0.83 -16.30
CA PRO A 12 -5.50 1.60 -16.79
C PRO A 12 -4.16 1.11 -16.19
N THR A 13 -3.04 1.40 -16.85
CA THR A 13 -1.68 0.97 -16.44
C THR A 13 -1.07 1.82 -15.32
N GLU A 14 -1.91 2.53 -14.56
CA GLU A 14 -1.45 3.33 -13.41
C GLU A 14 -1.44 2.47 -12.16
N ARG A 15 -0.50 2.77 -11.27
CA ARG A 15 -0.44 2.15 -9.95
C ARG A 15 -1.57 2.66 -9.07
N VAL A 16 -2.34 1.73 -8.51
CA VAL A 16 -3.50 1.99 -7.66
C VAL A 16 -3.20 1.58 -6.21
N PHE A 17 -3.71 2.36 -5.26
CA PHE A 17 -3.75 2.01 -3.85
C PHE A 17 -4.99 1.17 -3.54
N TYR A 18 -4.81 0.01 -2.91
CA TYR A 18 -5.90 -0.93 -2.61
C TYR A 18 -6.31 -0.95 -1.14
N GLY A 19 -5.53 -0.36 -0.25
CA GLY A 19 -5.86 -0.28 1.17
C GLY A 19 -4.65 -0.45 2.09
N THR A 20 -4.91 -0.34 3.38
CA THR A 20 -3.93 -0.52 4.45
C THR A 20 -4.33 -1.70 5.33
N VAL A 21 -3.36 -2.53 5.70
CA VAL A 21 -3.54 -3.64 6.66
C VAL A 21 -2.49 -3.59 7.76
N GLU A 22 -2.73 -4.25 8.89
CA GLU A 22 -1.89 -4.12 10.09
C GLU A 22 -0.96 -5.32 10.35
N THR A 23 -1.09 -6.39 9.57
CA THR A 23 -0.33 -7.64 9.76
C THR A 23 0.25 -8.15 8.45
N LEU A 24 1.40 -8.84 8.52
CA LEU A 24 2.01 -9.49 7.36
C LEU A 24 1.11 -10.59 6.78
N ASP A 25 0.40 -11.32 7.62
CA ASP A 25 -0.51 -12.38 7.16
C ASP A 25 -1.63 -11.80 6.28
N HIS A 26 -2.21 -10.65 6.66
CA HIS A 26 -3.20 -9.97 5.85
C HIS A 26 -2.60 -9.42 4.55
N VAL A 27 -1.35 -8.94 4.56
CA VAL A 27 -0.64 -8.55 3.32
C VAL A 27 -0.58 -9.72 2.35
N VAL A 28 -0.18 -10.90 2.81
CA VAL A 28 -0.06 -12.08 1.95
C VAL A 28 -1.42 -12.48 1.35
N VAL A 29 -2.50 -12.40 2.14
CA VAL A 29 -3.86 -12.70 1.69
C VAL A 29 -4.30 -11.71 0.61
N GLU A 30 -4.14 -10.40 0.83
CA GLU A 30 -4.57 -9.39 -0.12
C GLU A 30 -3.75 -9.39 -1.41
N LEU A 31 -2.42 -9.57 -1.34
CA LEU A 31 -1.60 -9.69 -2.56
C LEU A 31 -2.02 -10.90 -3.42
N LYS A 32 -2.34 -12.04 -2.79
CA LYS A 32 -2.87 -13.21 -3.51
C LYS A 32 -4.23 -12.93 -4.13
N ARG A 33 -5.12 -12.24 -3.42
CA ARG A 33 -6.45 -11.85 -3.92
C ARG A 33 -6.34 -10.94 -5.14
N LEU A 34 -5.50 -9.90 -5.07
CA LEU A 34 -5.28 -8.95 -6.15
C LEU A 34 -4.68 -9.62 -7.39
N ARG A 35 -3.68 -10.49 -7.20
CA ARG A 35 -3.11 -11.28 -8.30
C ARG A 35 -4.17 -12.18 -8.97
N LYS A 36 -5.04 -12.83 -8.19
CA LYS A 36 -6.17 -13.62 -8.74
C LYS A 36 -7.19 -12.76 -9.48
N ALA A 37 -7.34 -11.50 -9.07
CA ALA A 37 -8.20 -10.52 -9.75
C ALA A 37 -7.55 -9.89 -11.00
N GLY A 38 -6.36 -10.35 -11.41
CA GLY A 38 -5.67 -9.85 -12.62
C GLY A 38 -4.91 -8.54 -12.41
N VAL A 39 -4.63 -8.16 -11.17
CA VAL A 39 -3.76 -7.02 -10.85
C VAL A 39 -2.30 -7.45 -10.97
N ALA A 40 -1.55 -6.76 -11.82
CA ALA A 40 -0.12 -6.94 -12.01
C ALA A 40 0.69 -6.14 -10.96
N ASP A 41 1.97 -6.47 -10.82
CA ASP A 41 2.94 -5.72 -10.00
C ASP A 41 2.42 -5.37 -8.59
N VAL A 42 1.77 -6.34 -7.93
CA VAL A 42 1.22 -6.17 -6.58
C VAL A 42 2.33 -6.21 -5.53
N TYR A 43 2.37 -5.22 -4.65
CA TYR A 43 3.33 -5.17 -3.55
C TYR A 43 2.77 -4.36 -2.36
N ALA A 44 3.42 -4.49 -1.20
CA ALA A 44 3.05 -3.74 0.00
C ALA A 44 4.26 -3.01 0.59
N ILE A 45 4.03 -1.82 1.15
CA ILE A 45 5.03 -1.03 1.86
C ILE A 45 4.66 -1.01 3.33
N GLY A 46 5.52 -1.57 4.18
CA GLY A 46 5.37 -1.53 5.63
C GLY A 46 5.98 -0.27 6.23
N VAL A 47 5.21 0.43 7.08
CA VAL A 47 5.67 1.58 7.86
C VAL A 47 5.63 1.20 9.34
N ALA A 48 6.81 1.24 9.96
CA ALA A 48 6.96 0.96 11.38
C ALA A 48 6.32 2.10 12.19
N PRO A 49 5.58 1.80 13.27
CA PRO A 49 4.92 2.83 14.10
C PRO A 49 5.88 3.92 14.60
N GLU A 50 7.13 3.54 14.86
CA GLU A 50 8.21 4.44 15.25
C GLU A 50 8.60 5.43 14.13
N LEU A 51 8.42 5.07 12.86
CA LEU A 51 8.68 5.91 11.69
C LEU A 51 7.44 6.71 11.24
N ALA A 52 6.23 6.27 11.63
CA ALA A 52 4.98 6.95 11.30
C ALA A 52 4.84 8.34 11.95
N LYS A 53 5.67 8.67 12.95
CA LYS A 53 5.73 9.99 13.60
C LYS A 53 6.52 11.04 12.81
N LEU A 54 7.15 10.69 11.69
CA LEU A 54 7.71 11.64 10.72
C LEU A 54 6.58 12.22 9.86
N THR A 55 5.61 12.87 10.51
CA THR A 55 4.58 13.62 9.81
C THR A 55 5.24 14.85 9.18
N VAL A 56 4.99 15.00 7.88
CA VAL A 56 5.41 16.11 7.01
C VAL A 56 5.30 17.45 7.77
N PRO A 57 6.33 18.32 7.78
CA PRO A 57 6.13 19.69 8.21
C PRO A 57 5.05 20.26 7.30
N VAL A 58 3.90 20.63 7.88
CA VAL A 58 2.90 21.41 7.15
C VAL A 58 3.64 22.62 6.60
N ALA A 59 3.79 22.69 5.28
CA ALA A 59 4.26 23.90 4.63
C ALA A 59 3.29 25.00 5.07
N LYS A 60 3.73 25.86 5.99
CA LYS A 60 3.01 27.10 6.23
C LYS A 60 3.17 27.89 4.95
N ASP A 61 2.08 28.04 4.23
CA ASP A 61 1.96 29.03 3.16
C ASP A 61 2.49 30.37 3.69
N GLY A 62 3.43 30.95 2.95
CA GLY A 62 4.01 32.27 3.17
C GLY A 62 4.06 33.03 1.86
#